data_AF-A0A9P4TY34-F1
#
_entry.id   AF-A0A9P4TY34-F1
#
_cell.length_a   1.000
_cell.length_b   1.000
_cell.length_c   1.000
_cell.angle_alpha   90.00
_cell.angle_beta   90.00
_cell.angle_gamma   90.00
#
_symmetry.space_group_name_H-M   'P 1'
#
loop_
_entity.id
_entity.type
_entity.pdbx_description
1 polymer ?
#
loop_
_entity_poly.entity_id
_entity_poly.type
_entity_poly.pdbx_seq_one_letter_code
_entity_poly.pdbx_strand_id
1 'polypeptide(L)'
;MVPNATKLPSSAVEENDGTTALPPDNDAVVVEPSTATITGEIDGGDSDPDESEPPPPNVLEYITFLLWGLLSLTSPAVKYVAFATIFPTEETFTQLINSVALTFAPGLLECMTSLQPPTMAWFKQLPTLSSNAVRVWGVYALVLEKPGERSRLYVGSGTDSVHGLWRRLSSYDSGQALPSLIEPALNDGWIIVHKRVLCQTALPSLSNYFLSRALILAIESLFSVVFWAMFSKTNDYGSPPLCPWDRAVLGYDGLCSHTALIEGIRGVNENLTLEETARDESERLAKASAQKSAHYFDLKPTDWAAWKAARRRYEAKHEHGEKLRSMYASKAKAKRERRFACNTRNLAFEENGLLQMHYKTNGHKNKVAGIPRKQPKSMEYTERSRKNRALKRFYCEFCDYAAGQKLCLESHCRSATHKKKEAAAKAAGWKPKAVLSTLSSKPKRALRVQHEPSPLAFKAPSEPRCTFPRTSP
;
A
#
# COMPACT_ATOMS: atom_id res chain seq x y z
N MET A 1 -12.06 57.79 -19.73
CA MET A 1 -10.65 57.94 -20.14
C MET A 1 -9.79 57.11 -19.19
N VAL A 2 -9.37 55.94 -19.65
CA VAL A 2 -8.51 54.98 -18.94
C VAL A 2 -7.51 54.51 -20.00
N PRO A 3 -6.18 54.62 -19.80
CA PRO A 3 -5.24 54.15 -20.81
C PRO A 3 -4.95 52.67 -20.63
N ASN A 4 -4.96 51.99 -21.78
CA ASN A 4 -4.51 50.63 -22.03
C ASN A 4 -3.09 50.38 -21.52
N ALA A 5 -2.89 49.28 -20.80
CA ALA A 5 -1.58 48.71 -20.54
C ALA A 5 -1.27 47.60 -21.56
N THR A 6 -0.09 47.72 -22.12
CA THR A 6 0.44 47.11 -23.33
C THR A 6 0.93 45.68 -23.10
N LYS A 7 0.72 44.82 -24.10
CA LYS A 7 1.33 43.49 -24.27
C LYS A 7 2.86 43.58 -24.21
N LEU A 8 3.49 42.75 -23.38
CA LEU A 8 4.92 42.42 -23.45
C LEU A 8 5.16 41.27 -24.44
N PRO A 9 6.22 41.30 -25.25
CA PRO A 9 6.55 40.22 -26.19
C PRO A 9 7.35 39.10 -25.54
N SER A 10 7.08 37.90 -26.05
CA SER A 10 7.78 36.63 -25.84
C SER A 10 9.25 36.74 -26.27
N SER A 11 10.19 36.56 -25.35
CA SER A 11 11.61 36.38 -25.67
C SER A 11 11.88 34.93 -26.08
N ALA A 12 12.56 34.80 -27.22
CA ALA A 12 13.04 33.56 -27.80
C ALA A 12 14.03 32.84 -26.88
N VAL A 13 13.95 31.51 -26.87
CA VAL A 13 14.94 30.62 -26.27
C VAL A 13 16.00 30.37 -27.34
N GLU A 14 17.20 30.90 -27.14
CA GLU A 14 18.39 30.53 -27.92
C GLU A 14 18.86 29.14 -27.45
N GLU A 15 18.94 28.20 -28.39
CA GLU A 15 19.63 26.93 -28.26
C GLU A 15 21.15 27.20 -28.21
N ASN A 16 21.81 26.79 -27.14
CA ASN A 16 23.25 26.86 -27.01
C ASN A 16 23.81 25.43 -27.04
N ASP A 17 24.30 25.03 -28.21
CA ASP A 17 25.02 23.77 -28.43
C ASP A 17 26.44 23.89 -27.84
N GLY A 18 26.57 23.48 -26.57
CA GLY A 18 27.83 23.39 -25.85
C GLY A 18 28.36 21.96 -25.78
N THR A 19 29.02 21.51 -26.84
CA THR A 19 29.82 20.27 -26.86
C THR A 19 30.93 20.36 -25.82
N THR A 20 30.78 19.64 -24.70
CA THR A 20 31.83 19.53 -23.67
C THR A 20 32.55 18.20 -23.86
N ALA A 21 33.83 18.28 -24.18
CA ALA A 21 34.72 17.15 -24.39
C ALA A 21 34.90 16.33 -23.10
N LEU A 22 34.88 15.01 -23.24
CA LEU A 22 35.23 14.04 -22.20
C LEU A 22 36.76 14.08 -21.93
N PRO A 23 37.21 13.99 -20.68
CA PRO A 23 38.61 13.76 -20.36
C PRO A 23 39.04 12.32 -20.69
N PRO A 24 40.33 12.08 -21.01
CA PRO A 24 40.84 10.78 -21.43
C PRO A 24 40.90 9.77 -20.29
N ASP A 25 40.77 8.51 -20.69
CA ASP A 25 40.91 7.29 -19.89
C ASP A 25 42.18 7.30 -19.03
N ASN A 26 42.01 7.09 -17.71
CA ASN A 26 43.10 6.73 -16.82
C ASN A 26 43.20 5.21 -16.76
N ASP A 27 44.36 4.72 -17.17
CA ASP A 27 44.75 3.32 -17.20
C ASP A 27 44.50 2.62 -15.85
N ALA A 28 43.79 1.50 -15.94
CA ALA A 28 43.61 0.56 -14.84
C ALA A 28 44.94 -0.16 -14.57
N VAL A 29 45.57 0.15 -13.43
CA VAL A 29 46.66 -0.65 -12.88
C VAL A 29 46.06 -1.94 -12.31
N VAL A 30 46.26 -3.04 -13.03
CA VAL A 30 46.01 -4.41 -12.57
C VAL A 30 47.06 -4.74 -11.53
N VAL A 31 46.67 -4.78 -10.25
CA VAL A 31 47.48 -5.34 -9.16
C VAL A 31 47.05 -6.79 -8.97
N GLU A 32 47.92 -7.74 -9.31
CA GLU A 32 47.72 -9.16 -9.02
C GLU A 32 47.82 -9.45 -7.51
N PRO A 33 46.98 -10.34 -6.95
CA PRO A 33 47.10 -10.74 -5.56
C PRO A 33 48.21 -11.78 -5.39
N SER A 34 49.25 -11.41 -4.65
CA SER A 34 50.32 -12.31 -4.21
C SER A 34 49.78 -13.27 -3.13
N THR A 35 49.74 -14.57 -3.47
CA THR A 35 49.51 -15.66 -2.52
C THR A 35 50.76 -15.92 -1.70
N ALA A 36 50.83 -15.36 -0.49
CA ALA A 36 51.82 -15.74 0.51
C ALA A 36 51.20 -16.78 1.46
N THR A 37 51.64 -18.02 1.32
CA THR A 37 51.34 -19.11 2.26
C THR A 37 52.15 -18.90 3.53
N ILE A 38 51.50 -18.51 4.63
CA ILE A 38 52.08 -18.44 5.97
C ILE A 38 51.76 -19.76 6.70
N THR A 39 52.73 -20.66 6.78
CA THR A 39 52.73 -21.80 7.69
C THR A 39 53.41 -21.38 8.99
N GLY A 40 52.63 -20.93 9.98
CA GLY A 40 53.10 -20.72 11.34
C GLY A 40 52.46 -21.75 12.27
N GLU A 41 53.28 -22.66 12.80
CA GLU A 41 52.93 -23.52 13.93
C GLU A 41 52.59 -22.63 15.15
N ILE A 42 51.39 -22.80 15.71
CA ILE A 42 50.99 -22.15 16.97
C ILE A 42 50.94 -23.23 18.03
N ASP A 43 51.86 -23.09 18.97
CA ASP A 43 52.04 -23.86 20.18
C ASP A 43 50.83 -23.72 21.12
N GLY A 44 50.44 -24.83 21.75
CA GLY A 44 49.24 -24.96 22.56
C GLY A 44 49.36 -24.25 23.90
N GLY A 45 48.74 -23.07 24.00
CA GLY A 45 48.51 -22.35 25.25
C GLY A 45 47.09 -22.54 25.74
N ASP A 46 46.90 -23.57 26.55
CA ASP A 46 45.65 -24.01 27.18
C ASP A 46 45.27 -23.04 28.33
N SER A 47 44.37 -22.10 28.05
CA SER A 47 43.57 -21.40 29.07
C SER A 47 42.47 -20.61 28.37
N ASP A 48 41.34 -21.26 28.12
CA ASP A 48 40.11 -20.63 27.64
C ASP A 48 39.60 -19.62 28.68
N PRO A 49 39.72 -18.29 28.48
CA PRO A 49 38.79 -17.39 29.14
C PRO A 49 37.41 -17.73 28.56
N ASP A 50 36.44 -17.90 29.44
CA ASP A 50 35.02 -17.98 29.12
C ASP A 50 34.62 -16.75 28.29
N GLU A 51 34.85 -16.82 26.97
CA GLU A 51 34.36 -15.88 25.96
C GLU A 51 32.85 -16.08 25.86
N SER A 52 32.14 -15.67 26.92
CA SER A 52 30.71 -15.52 26.84
C SER A 52 30.44 -14.49 25.74
N GLU A 53 29.97 -14.96 24.59
CA GLU A 53 29.58 -14.09 23.48
C GLU A 53 28.76 -12.91 24.04
N PRO A 54 29.09 -11.66 23.67
CA PRO A 54 28.35 -10.52 24.18
C PRO A 54 26.86 -10.71 23.89
N PRO A 55 25.97 -10.33 24.84
CA PRO A 55 24.55 -10.50 24.65
C PRO A 55 24.12 -9.86 23.32
N PRO A 56 23.18 -10.47 22.58
CA PRO A 56 22.77 -9.93 21.29
C PRO A 56 22.30 -8.50 21.49
N PRO A 57 22.73 -7.56 20.61
CA PRO A 57 22.39 -6.16 20.75
C PRO A 57 20.88 -6.01 20.79
N ASN A 58 20.36 -5.18 21.69
CA ASN A 58 18.92 -4.94 21.69
C ASN A 58 18.52 -4.15 20.43
N VAL A 59 17.23 -4.19 20.08
CA VAL A 59 16.73 -3.53 18.86
C VAL A 59 17.06 -2.03 18.82
N LEU A 60 17.10 -1.35 19.96
CA LEU A 60 17.39 0.08 20.03
C LEU A 60 18.86 0.36 19.71
N GLU A 61 19.80 -0.40 20.27
CA GLU A 61 21.24 -0.29 19.99
C GLU A 61 21.54 -0.55 18.52
N TYR A 62 20.97 -1.62 17.96
CA TYR A 62 21.17 -1.97 16.55
C TYR A 62 20.62 -0.88 15.61
N ILE A 63 19.42 -0.37 15.90
CA ILE A 63 18.84 0.75 15.15
C ILE A 63 19.67 2.03 15.32
N THR A 64 20.18 2.31 16.51
CA THR A 64 21.04 3.48 16.77
C THR A 64 22.31 3.42 15.93
N PHE A 65 22.99 2.27 15.92
CA PHE A 65 24.16 2.03 15.08
C PHE A 65 23.86 2.26 13.60
N LEU A 66 22.78 1.67 13.07
CA LEU A 66 22.41 1.83 11.67
C LEU A 66 21.99 3.26 11.32
N LEU A 67 21.28 3.95 12.22
CA LEU A 67 20.89 5.35 12.02
C LEU A 67 22.12 6.26 11.99
N TRP A 68 23.08 6.05 12.89
CA TRP A 68 24.30 6.83 12.90
C TRP A 68 25.14 6.58 11.64
N GLY A 69 25.25 5.31 11.22
CA GLY A 69 25.85 4.94 9.94
C GLY A 69 25.14 5.61 8.76
N LEU A 70 23.80 5.60 8.72
CA LEU A 70 23.01 6.30 7.71
C LEU A 70 23.34 7.80 7.68
N LEU A 71 23.29 8.48 8.83
CA LEU A 71 23.52 9.92 8.92
C LEU A 71 24.96 10.30 8.56
N SER A 72 25.95 9.51 8.99
CA SER A 72 27.37 9.81 8.81
C SER A 72 27.87 9.48 7.41
N LEU A 73 27.41 8.38 6.80
CA LEU A 73 27.85 7.94 5.48
C LEU A 73 27.07 8.60 4.34
N THR A 74 25.87 9.13 4.61
CA THR A 74 25.11 9.88 3.60
C THR A 74 25.78 11.24 3.34
N SER A 75 26.08 11.51 2.07
CA SER A 75 26.73 12.76 1.66
C SER A 75 25.94 14.00 2.10
N PRO A 76 26.61 15.06 2.60
CA PRO A 76 25.95 16.32 2.93
C PRO A 76 25.11 16.92 1.80
N ALA A 77 25.44 16.67 0.53
CA ALA A 77 24.71 17.19 -0.62
C ALA A 77 23.32 16.56 -0.81
N VAL A 78 23.06 15.40 -0.18
CA VAL A 78 21.82 14.63 -0.34
C VAL A 78 21.08 14.46 1.00
N LYS A 79 21.38 15.31 1.99
CA LYS A 79 20.63 15.41 3.25
C LYS A 79 20.41 16.87 3.61
N TYR A 80 19.30 17.16 4.25
CA TYR A 80 18.98 18.51 4.69
C TYR A 80 19.97 18.97 5.77
N VAL A 81 20.51 20.18 5.64
CA VAL A 81 21.63 20.67 6.46
C VAL A 81 21.34 20.64 7.96
N ALA A 82 20.07 20.82 8.34
CA ALA A 82 19.65 20.82 9.73
C ALA A 82 19.95 19.49 10.46
N PHE A 83 20.06 18.36 9.76
CA PHE A 83 20.46 17.10 10.40
C PHE A 83 21.84 17.17 11.05
N ALA A 84 22.80 17.85 10.41
CA ALA A 84 24.14 18.02 10.98
C ALA A 84 24.14 18.99 12.17
N THR A 85 23.23 19.98 12.18
CA THR A 85 23.06 20.90 13.32
C THR A 85 22.41 20.23 14.52
N ILE A 86 21.41 19.38 14.27
CA ILE A 86 20.62 18.69 15.31
C ILE A 86 21.39 17.48 15.86
N PHE A 87 22.14 16.76 15.00
CA PHE A 87 22.91 15.57 15.37
C PHE A 87 24.40 15.77 15.07
N PRO A 88 25.09 16.67 15.80
CA PRO A 88 26.48 17.01 15.52
C PRO A 88 27.45 15.87 15.85
N THR A 89 27.09 15.00 16.81
CA THR A 89 27.92 13.90 17.28
C THR A 89 27.08 12.65 17.56
N GLU A 90 27.72 11.48 17.54
CA GLU A 90 27.10 10.18 17.88
C GLU A 90 26.56 10.17 19.30
N GLU A 91 27.29 10.81 20.22
CA GLU A 91 26.91 10.89 21.63
C GLU A 91 25.61 11.69 21.81
N THR A 92 25.52 12.89 21.22
CA THR A 92 24.29 13.70 21.26
C THR A 92 23.11 12.97 20.62
N PHE A 93 23.36 12.28 19.51
CA PHE A 93 22.34 11.48 18.83
C PHE A 93 21.82 10.33 19.69
N THR A 94 22.74 9.58 20.31
CA THR A 94 22.44 8.44 21.20
C THR A 94 21.69 8.91 22.45
N GLN A 95 22.12 10.01 23.07
CA GLN A 95 21.43 10.62 24.21
C GLN A 95 19.98 10.99 23.86
N LEU A 96 19.76 11.59 22.67
CA LEU A 96 18.41 11.89 22.21
C LEU A 96 17.59 10.62 22.02
N ILE A 97 18.10 9.62 21.31
CA ILE A 97 17.39 8.35 21.09
C ILE A 97 16.98 7.72 22.42
N ASN A 98 17.88 7.68 23.40
CA ASN A 98 17.60 7.11 24.72
C ASN A 98 16.57 7.94 25.50
N SER A 99 16.49 9.26 25.25
CA SER A 99 15.47 10.13 25.85
C SER A 99 14.09 9.97 25.21
N VAL A 100 14.02 9.55 23.94
CA VAL A 100 12.79 9.33 23.20
C VAL A 100 12.38 7.88 23.42
N ALA A 101 11.31 7.64 24.18
CA ALA A 101 10.80 6.30 24.48
C ALA A 101 10.25 5.57 23.22
N LEU A 102 11.15 5.16 22.31
CA LEU A 102 10.84 4.47 21.07
C LEU A 102 10.39 3.04 21.37
N THR A 103 9.30 2.63 20.72
CA THR A 103 8.81 1.26 20.71
C THR A 103 8.83 0.75 19.27
N PHE A 104 9.53 -0.35 19.05
CA PHE A 104 9.65 -0.99 17.74
C PHE A 104 8.64 -2.13 17.59
N ALA A 105 8.34 -2.48 16.34
CA ALA A 105 7.50 -3.64 16.06
C ALA A 105 8.17 -4.94 16.55
N PRO A 106 7.40 -5.90 17.08
CA PRO A 106 7.95 -7.20 17.48
C PRO A 106 8.59 -7.93 16.30
N GLY A 107 9.71 -8.60 16.53
CA GLY A 107 10.42 -9.34 15.48
C GLY A 107 11.25 -8.47 14.53
N LEU A 108 11.38 -7.16 14.79
CA LEU A 108 12.07 -6.24 13.89
C LEU A 108 13.58 -6.50 13.83
N LEU A 109 14.22 -6.72 14.97
CA LEU A 109 15.65 -6.98 15.03
C LEU A 109 15.98 -8.27 14.28
N GLU A 110 15.26 -9.35 14.60
CA GLU A 110 15.38 -10.66 13.98
C GLU A 110 15.15 -10.60 12.47
N CYS A 111 14.21 -9.75 12.03
CA CYS A 111 13.98 -9.51 10.61
C CYS A 111 15.16 -8.81 9.95
N MET A 112 15.76 -7.79 10.57
CA MET A 112 16.83 -7.00 9.98
C MET A 112 18.19 -7.72 9.98
N THR A 113 18.41 -8.61 10.95
CA THR A 113 19.63 -9.43 11.02
C THR A 113 19.50 -10.78 10.31
N SER A 114 18.32 -11.09 9.74
CA SER A 114 18.08 -12.32 8.99
C SER A 114 18.81 -12.34 7.66
N LEU A 115 19.42 -13.49 7.32
CA LEU A 115 20.00 -13.76 6.00
C LEU A 115 18.96 -13.74 4.87
N GLN A 116 17.70 -14.02 5.19
CA GLN A 116 16.59 -14.01 4.23
C GLN A 116 15.83 -12.68 4.30
N PRO A 117 15.44 -12.09 3.15
CA PRO A 117 14.69 -10.85 3.12
C PRO A 117 13.28 -11.01 3.72
N PRO A 118 12.69 -9.95 4.29
CA PRO A 118 11.33 -10.00 4.78
C PRO A 118 10.36 -10.34 3.65
N THR A 119 9.43 -11.25 3.92
CA THR A 119 8.33 -11.52 3.01
C THR A 119 7.24 -10.47 3.18
N MET A 120 6.39 -10.28 2.16
CA MET A 120 5.22 -9.42 2.30
C MET A 120 4.27 -9.91 3.40
N ALA A 121 4.26 -11.22 3.70
CA ALA A 121 3.48 -11.78 4.80
C ALA A 121 3.94 -11.25 6.17
N TRP A 122 5.24 -11.06 6.37
CA TRP A 122 5.80 -10.47 7.60
C TRP A 122 5.26 -9.05 7.82
N PHE A 123 5.35 -8.19 6.80
CA PHE A 123 4.81 -6.83 6.89
C PHE A 123 3.31 -6.81 7.23
N LYS A 124 2.51 -7.71 6.65
CA LYS A 124 1.07 -7.80 6.95
C LYS A 124 0.76 -8.21 8.39
N GLN A 125 1.67 -8.90 9.06
CA GLN A 125 1.53 -9.35 10.45
C GLN A 125 1.93 -8.29 11.48
N LEU A 126 2.64 -7.23 11.06
CA LEU A 126 3.05 -6.16 11.96
C LEU A 126 1.86 -5.50 12.69
N PRO A 127 2.11 -4.82 13.82
CA PRO A 127 1.06 -4.12 14.56
C PRO A 127 0.32 -3.09 13.70
N THR A 128 -0.98 -2.96 13.95
CA THR A 128 -1.76 -1.80 13.49
C THR A 128 -1.73 -0.72 14.55
N LEU A 129 -1.94 0.53 14.14
CA LEU A 129 -2.13 1.60 15.11
C LEU A 129 -3.39 1.29 15.94
N SER A 130 -3.21 1.09 17.24
CA SER A 130 -4.34 0.87 18.16
C SER A 130 -5.30 2.07 18.12
N SER A 131 -6.60 1.82 18.21
CA SER A 131 -7.61 2.89 18.30
C SER A 131 -7.37 3.84 19.48
N ASN A 132 -6.68 3.37 20.51
CA ASN A 132 -6.36 4.15 21.71
C ASN A 132 -5.04 4.92 21.56
N ALA A 133 -4.21 4.60 20.56
CA ALA A 133 -2.93 5.24 20.29
C ALA A 133 -3.08 6.49 19.38
N VAL A 134 -4.06 7.35 19.68
CA VAL A 134 -4.34 8.57 18.87
C VAL A 134 -3.24 9.64 19.03
N ARG A 135 -2.33 9.45 19.99
CA ARG A 135 -1.29 10.40 20.37
C ARG A 135 0.11 9.78 20.36
N VAL A 136 0.49 9.24 19.21
CA VAL A 136 1.87 8.78 18.96
C VAL A 136 2.40 9.36 17.66
N TRP A 137 3.70 9.63 17.63
CA TRP A 137 4.46 9.81 16.39
C TRP A 137 5.08 8.49 15.98
N GLY A 138 5.42 8.31 14.71
CA GLY A 138 6.06 7.07 14.30
C GLY A 138 6.24 6.92 12.80
N VAL A 139 6.83 5.78 12.47
CA VAL A 139 7.08 5.30 11.10
C VAL A 139 6.20 4.09 10.84
N TYR A 140 5.58 4.06 9.67
CA TYR A 140 4.66 3.03 9.23
C TYR A 140 5.05 2.46 7.86
N ALA A 141 4.58 1.26 7.59
CA ALA A 141 4.58 0.61 6.30
C ALA A 141 3.16 0.53 5.74
N LEU A 142 3.00 0.82 4.45
CA LEU A 142 1.81 0.50 3.67
C LEU A 142 2.10 -0.68 2.75
N VAL A 143 1.20 -1.65 2.75
CA VAL A 143 1.21 -2.75 1.79
C VAL A 143 0.14 -2.49 0.75
N LEU A 144 0.55 -2.40 -0.50
CA LEU A 144 -0.33 -2.22 -1.65
C LEU A 144 -0.36 -3.50 -2.49
N GLU A 145 -1.56 -3.89 -2.94
CA GLU A 145 -1.75 -5.06 -3.79
C GLU A 145 -2.64 -4.74 -4.98
N LYS A 146 -2.35 -5.43 -6.09
CA LYS A 146 -3.15 -5.42 -7.30
C LYS A 146 -3.20 -6.86 -7.84
N PRO A 147 -4.36 -7.42 -8.21
CA PRO A 147 -4.46 -8.82 -8.63
C PRO A 147 -3.55 -9.13 -9.83
N GLY A 148 -2.70 -10.15 -9.68
CA GLY A 148 -1.76 -10.59 -10.73
C GLY A 148 -0.44 -9.82 -10.76
N GLU A 149 -0.28 -8.81 -9.91
CA GLU A 149 0.94 -8.00 -9.80
C GLU A 149 1.68 -8.32 -8.49
N ARG A 150 2.99 -8.00 -8.46
CA ARG A 150 3.83 -8.12 -7.27
C ARG A 150 3.44 -7.06 -6.23
N SER A 151 3.30 -7.41 -4.96
CA SER A 151 2.95 -6.43 -3.92
C SER A 151 3.96 -5.28 -3.83
N ARG A 152 3.49 -4.10 -3.43
CA ARG A 152 4.32 -2.90 -3.26
C ARG A 152 4.37 -2.44 -1.81
N LEU A 153 5.55 -1.99 -1.39
CA LEU A 153 5.84 -1.47 -0.05
C LEU A 153 6.09 0.04 -0.13
N TYR A 154 5.46 0.78 0.77
CA TYR A 154 5.79 2.18 1.03
C TYR A 154 6.07 2.34 2.52
N VAL A 155 7.13 3.08 2.86
CA VAL A 155 7.46 3.47 4.22
C VAL A 155 7.23 4.98 4.33
N GLY A 156 6.61 5.42 5.42
CA GLY A 156 6.39 6.83 5.69
C GLY A 156 6.32 7.14 7.18
N SER A 157 6.34 8.41 7.56
CA SER A 157 6.12 8.83 8.95
C SER A 157 4.91 9.72 9.15
N GLY A 158 4.47 9.81 10.41
CA GLY A 158 3.41 10.72 10.84
C GLY A 158 3.82 11.48 12.10
N THR A 159 4.02 12.79 11.96
CA THR A 159 4.50 13.69 13.03
C THR A 159 3.55 14.88 13.24
N ASP A 160 2.24 14.70 13.01
CA ASP A 160 1.24 15.72 13.29
C ASP A 160 1.20 16.05 14.79
N SER A 161 1.17 17.33 15.15
CA SER A 161 1.30 17.78 16.54
C SER A 161 0.11 17.44 17.43
N VAL A 162 -1.05 17.12 16.86
CA VAL A 162 -2.30 16.90 17.62
C VAL A 162 -2.69 15.42 17.58
N HIS A 163 -2.60 14.83 16.40
CA HIS A 163 -3.13 13.51 16.09
C HIS A 163 -2.03 12.53 15.62
N GLY A 164 -0.78 13.00 15.54
CA GLY A 164 0.38 12.19 15.21
C GLY A 164 0.20 11.31 13.99
N LEU A 165 0.53 10.03 14.16
CA LEU A 165 0.48 9.01 13.13
C LEU A 165 -0.95 8.77 12.61
N TRP A 166 -1.96 8.88 13.48
CA TRP A 166 -3.36 8.64 13.08
C TRP A 166 -3.82 9.59 11.96
N ARG A 167 -3.43 10.88 12.04
CA ARG A 167 -3.79 11.87 11.01
C ARG A 167 -3.26 11.46 9.64
N ARG A 168 -2.01 11.00 9.59
CA ARG A 168 -1.38 10.55 8.35
C ARG A 168 -2.05 9.29 7.82
N LEU A 169 -2.30 8.30 8.67
CA LEU A 169 -2.96 7.06 8.24
C LEU A 169 -4.40 7.32 7.72
N SER A 170 -5.13 8.23 8.36
CA SER A 170 -6.47 8.63 7.93
C SER A 170 -6.46 9.40 6.61
N SER A 171 -5.37 10.09 6.25
CA SER A 171 -5.30 10.83 4.99
C SER A 171 -5.39 9.88 3.79
N TYR A 172 -4.77 8.69 3.90
CA TYR A 172 -4.90 7.62 2.91
C TYR A 172 -6.34 7.11 2.78
N ASP A 173 -7.10 6.99 3.87
CA ASP A 173 -8.52 6.58 3.80
C ASP A 173 -9.38 7.61 3.07
N SER A 174 -9.05 8.88 3.25
CA SER A 174 -9.76 10.00 2.61
C SER A 174 -9.25 10.35 1.20
N GLY A 175 -8.15 9.74 0.75
CA GLY A 175 -7.47 10.11 -0.49
C GLY A 175 -6.87 11.53 -0.48
N GLN A 176 -6.53 12.07 0.69
CA GLN A 176 -6.00 13.44 0.82
C GLN A 176 -4.49 13.44 1.08
N ALA A 177 -3.79 14.41 0.48
CA ALA A 177 -2.36 14.66 0.67
C ALA A 177 -1.50 13.39 0.49
N LEU A 178 -1.80 12.61 -0.55
CA LEU A 178 -1.13 11.35 -0.84
C LEU A 178 0.32 11.61 -1.32
N PRO A 179 1.29 10.74 -0.98
CA PRO A 179 2.61 10.76 -1.60
C PRO A 179 2.55 10.64 -3.13
N SER A 180 3.54 11.23 -3.81
CA SER A 180 3.55 11.36 -5.28
C SER A 180 3.49 10.04 -6.05
N LEU A 181 3.94 8.92 -5.46
CA LEU A 181 3.87 7.59 -6.09
C LEU A 181 2.70 6.74 -5.56
N ILE A 182 2.09 7.11 -4.45
CA ILE A 182 0.91 6.41 -3.91
C ILE A 182 -0.33 6.78 -4.72
N GLU A 183 -0.54 8.07 -5.01
CA GLU A 183 -1.72 8.51 -5.76
C GLU A 183 -1.81 7.88 -7.17
N PRO A 184 -0.76 7.91 -8.00
CA PRO A 184 -0.77 7.21 -9.29
C PRO A 184 -0.98 5.70 -9.15
N ALA A 185 -0.42 5.06 -8.12
CA ALA A 185 -0.66 3.63 -7.88
C ALA A 185 -2.14 3.35 -7.56
N LEU A 186 -2.77 4.14 -6.67
CA LEU A 186 -4.20 4.00 -6.38
C LEU A 186 -5.05 4.22 -7.63
N ASN A 187 -4.70 5.20 -8.47
CA ASN A 187 -5.37 5.46 -9.75
C ASN A 187 -5.20 4.31 -10.76
N ASP A 188 -4.07 3.60 -10.71
CA ASP A 188 -3.81 2.38 -11.48
C ASP A 188 -4.49 1.12 -10.88
N GLY A 189 -5.37 1.28 -9.90
CA GLY A 189 -6.18 0.18 -9.35
C GLY A 189 -5.45 -0.66 -8.30
N TRP A 190 -4.33 -0.16 -7.75
CA TRP A 190 -3.76 -0.71 -6.53
C TRP A 190 -4.65 -0.36 -5.33
N ILE A 191 -4.66 -1.24 -4.35
CA ILE A 191 -5.37 -1.03 -3.08
C ILE A 191 -4.40 -1.13 -1.90
N ILE A 192 -4.50 -0.19 -0.96
CA ILE A 192 -3.80 -0.30 0.33
C ILE A 192 -4.52 -1.37 1.15
N VAL A 193 -3.94 -2.56 1.26
CA VAL A 193 -4.51 -3.69 2.00
C VAL A 193 -4.16 -3.66 3.48
N HIS A 194 -2.99 -3.10 3.84
CA HIS A 194 -2.54 -3.01 5.22
C HIS A 194 -1.81 -1.69 5.49
N LYS A 195 -2.02 -1.14 6.70
CA LYS A 195 -1.28 -0.03 7.30
C LYS A 195 -0.68 -0.52 8.61
N ARG A 196 0.64 -0.41 8.77
CA ARG A 196 1.40 -1.16 9.79
C ARG A 196 2.43 -0.27 10.44
N VAL A 197 2.59 -0.37 11.75
CA VAL A 197 3.53 0.47 12.51
C VAL A 197 4.85 -0.27 12.65
N LEU A 198 5.95 0.37 12.26
CA LEU A 198 7.32 -0.16 12.39
C LEU A 198 7.99 0.34 13.67
N CYS A 199 7.82 1.62 13.97
CA CYS A 199 8.31 2.27 15.17
C CYS A 199 7.37 3.39 15.58
N GLN A 200 7.21 3.61 16.88
CA GLN A 200 6.42 4.71 17.42
C GLN A 200 7.02 5.27 18.71
N THR A 201 6.66 6.50 19.04
CA THR A 201 6.95 7.15 20.31
C THR A 201 5.75 7.98 20.74
N ALA A 202 5.65 8.32 22.02
CA ALA A 202 4.65 9.27 22.50
C ALA A 202 4.80 10.63 21.79
N LEU A 203 3.75 11.45 21.79
CA LEU A 203 3.90 12.83 21.32
C LEU A 203 5.01 13.53 22.11
N PRO A 204 6.00 14.13 21.44
CA PRO A 204 7.07 14.82 22.14
C PRO A 204 6.55 16.08 22.83
N SER A 205 7.25 16.50 23.88
CA SER A 205 7.10 17.85 24.44
C SER A 205 7.49 18.91 23.41
N LEU A 206 7.07 20.15 23.61
CA LEU A 206 7.45 21.26 22.74
C LEU A 206 8.97 21.48 22.68
N SER A 207 9.69 21.23 23.78
CA SER A 207 11.15 21.35 23.82
C SER A 207 11.86 20.32 22.92
N ASN A 208 11.31 19.12 22.79
CA ASN A 208 11.91 18.02 22.03
C ASN A 208 11.25 17.84 20.66
N TYR A 209 10.32 18.72 20.29
CA TYR A 209 9.46 18.53 19.12
C TYR A 209 10.24 18.45 17.81
N PHE A 210 11.19 19.38 17.60
CA PHE A 210 12.02 19.40 16.38
C PHE A 210 13.03 18.26 16.35
N LEU A 211 13.71 18.02 17.48
CA LEU A 211 14.66 16.93 17.63
C LEU A 211 13.99 15.58 17.34
N SER A 212 12.80 15.37 17.90
CA SER A 212 12.02 14.16 17.69
C SER A 212 11.52 14.04 16.25
N ARG A 213 11.15 15.15 15.59
CA ARG A 213 10.74 15.12 14.18
C ARG A 213 11.91 14.73 13.28
N ALA A 214 13.08 15.33 13.51
CA ALA A 214 14.32 14.98 12.82
C ALA A 214 14.63 13.49 13.00
N LEU A 215 14.55 12.98 14.23
CA LEU A 215 14.77 11.57 14.54
C LEU A 215 13.78 10.65 13.80
N ILE A 216 12.49 11.00 13.78
CA ILE A 216 11.47 10.19 13.07
C ILE A 216 11.71 10.18 11.55
N LEU A 217 12.16 11.30 10.95
CA LEU A 217 12.53 11.34 9.53
C LEU A 217 13.79 10.52 9.24
N ALA A 218 14.77 10.51 10.16
CA ALA A 218 15.94 9.64 10.06
C ALA A 218 15.55 8.16 10.12
N ILE A 219 14.63 7.78 11.03
CA ILE A 219 14.09 6.41 11.13
C ILE A 219 13.27 6.04 9.89
N GLU A 220 12.47 6.95 9.34
CA GLU A 220 11.74 6.73 8.07
C GLU A 220 12.71 6.44 6.92
N SER A 221 13.79 7.20 6.84
CA SER A 221 14.85 7.01 5.85
C SER A 221 15.55 5.67 6.04
N LEU A 222 15.91 5.32 7.28
CA LEU A 222 16.54 4.04 7.59
C LEU A 222 15.66 2.87 7.13
N PHE A 223 14.38 2.85 7.53
CA PHE A 223 13.49 1.75 7.13
C PHE A 223 13.18 1.75 5.64
N SER A 224 13.18 2.91 4.97
CA SER A 224 13.05 2.98 3.52
C SER A 224 14.26 2.35 2.82
N VAL A 225 15.47 2.56 3.32
CA VAL A 225 16.71 2.02 2.75
C VAL A 225 16.90 0.55 3.12
N VAL A 226 16.80 0.18 4.41
CA VAL A 226 17.01 -1.21 4.87
C VAL A 226 16.03 -2.17 4.22
N PHE A 227 14.73 -1.84 4.20
CA PHE A 227 13.73 -2.69 3.54
C PHE A 227 13.64 -2.45 2.03
N TRP A 228 14.47 -1.56 1.50
CA TRP A 228 14.43 -1.11 0.11
C TRP A 228 13.01 -0.79 -0.39
N ALA A 229 12.28 0.01 0.37
CA ALA A 229 10.96 0.52 -0.02
C ALA A 229 11.06 1.59 -1.12
N MET A 230 12.25 1.81 -1.69
CA MET A 230 12.54 2.75 -2.77
C MET A 230 12.00 2.26 -4.11
N PHE A 231 11.44 3.18 -4.89
CA PHE A 231 10.80 2.87 -6.18
C PHE A 231 11.78 2.25 -7.18
N SER A 232 12.99 2.80 -7.30
CA SER A 232 14.03 2.22 -8.14
C SER A 232 14.83 1.16 -7.39
N LYS A 233 15.11 0.02 -8.05
CA LYS A 233 16.01 -1.02 -7.55
C LYS A 233 17.48 -0.74 -7.86
N THR A 234 17.75 0.11 -8.86
CA THR A 234 19.09 0.37 -9.37
C THR A 234 19.68 1.69 -8.87
N ASN A 235 18.84 2.68 -8.54
CA ASN A 235 19.30 3.96 -8.01
C ASN A 235 19.60 3.83 -6.50
N ASP A 236 20.74 4.32 -6.03
CA ASP A 236 21.11 4.31 -4.61
C ASP A 236 20.50 5.47 -3.80
N TYR A 237 19.96 6.48 -4.48
CA TYR A 237 19.42 7.71 -3.89
C TYR A 237 20.43 8.42 -2.97
N GLY A 238 21.73 8.29 -3.24
CA GLY A 238 22.81 8.81 -2.40
C GLY A 238 22.86 8.20 -0.99
N SER A 239 22.14 7.09 -0.77
CA SER A 239 22.08 6.40 0.52
C SER A 239 23.17 5.33 0.60
N PRO A 240 23.79 5.14 1.78
CA PRO A 240 24.72 4.03 2.00
C PRO A 240 24.03 2.68 1.77
N PRO A 241 24.78 1.62 1.42
CA PRO A 241 24.24 0.29 1.12
C PRO A 241 23.81 -0.45 2.40
N LEU A 242 22.77 0.05 3.09
CA LEU A 242 22.28 -0.50 4.35
C LEU A 242 21.22 -1.60 4.17
N CYS A 243 20.77 -1.85 2.95
CA CYS A 243 19.92 -3.02 2.65
C CYS A 243 20.81 -4.27 2.68
N PRO A 244 20.64 -5.20 3.64
CA PRO A 244 21.52 -6.36 3.76
C PRO A 244 21.25 -7.43 2.68
N TRP A 245 20.15 -7.29 1.94
CA TRP A 245 19.74 -8.22 0.90
C TRP A 245 19.98 -7.66 -0.50
N ASP A 246 20.19 -8.54 -1.47
CA ASP A 246 20.12 -8.17 -2.87
C ASP A 246 18.70 -7.67 -3.22
N ARG A 247 18.63 -6.47 -3.78
CA ARG A 247 17.37 -5.80 -4.16
C ARG A 247 16.60 -6.59 -5.22
N ALA A 248 17.29 -7.41 -6.01
CA ALA A 248 16.68 -8.27 -7.03
C ALA A 248 15.89 -9.44 -6.43
N VAL A 249 16.31 -9.95 -5.26
CA VAL A 249 15.65 -11.09 -4.61
C VAL A 249 14.42 -10.69 -3.77
N LEU A 250 14.21 -9.39 -3.56
CA LEU A 250 13.04 -8.89 -2.83
C LEU A 250 11.75 -9.26 -3.56
N GLY A 251 10.86 -9.96 -2.83
CA GLY A 251 9.55 -10.41 -3.31
C GLY A 251 8.52 -9.30 -3.48
N TYR A 252 8.93 -8.03 -3.36
CA TYR A 252 8.10 -6.84 -3.51
C TYR A 252 8.86 -5.72 -4.25
N ASP A 253 8.12 -4.68 -4.63
CA ASP A 253 8.68 -3.43 -5.16
C ASP A 253 8.43 -2.26 -4.20
N GLY A 254 9.25 -1.22 -4.28
CA GLY A 254 9.10 -0.02 -3.45
C GLY A 254 8.23 1.08 -4.08
N LEU A 255 7.84 2.04 -3.26
CA LEU A 255 7.05 3.22 -3.65
C LEU A 255 7.57 4.53 -3.05
N CYS A 256 8.69 4.52 -2.33
CA CYS A 256 9.36 5.73 -1.86
C CYS A 256 10.16 6.34 -3.03
N SER A 257 9.93 7.61 -3.32
CA SER A 257 10.64 8.33 -4.40
C SER A 257 11.96 8.97 -3.97
N HIS A 258 12.17 9.10 -2.65
CA HIS A 258 13.33 9.72 -2.02
C HIS A 258 13.43 9.25 -0.57
N THR A 259 14.58 9.50 0.06
CA THR A 259 14.73 9.34 1.51
C THR A 259 14.16 10.56 2.23
N ALA A 260 13.62 10.38 3.43
CA ALA A 260 13.12 11.51 4.21
C ALA A 260 14.25 12.44 4.72
N LEU A 261 15.53 12.08 4.54
CA LEU A 261 16.67 12.93 4.88
C LEU A 261 16.76 14.21 4.03
N ILE A 262 16.22 14.22 2.81
CA ILE A 262 16.19 15.44 1.98
C ILE A 262 15.01 16.36 2.34
N GLU A 263 14.11 15.91 3.21
CA GLU A 263 12.96 16.71 3.63
C GLU A 263 13.39 17.79 4.64
N GLY A 264 12.85 19.00 4.46
CA GLY A 264 13.00 20.07 5.42
C GLY A 264 12.30 19.73 6.74
N ILE A 265 12.98 19.97 7.87
CA ILE A 265 12.40 19.74 9.19
C ILE A 265 11.45 20.91 9.49
N ARG A 266 10.14 20.68 9.31
CA ARG A 266 9.13 21.73 9.47
C ARG A 266 9.26 22.44 10.81
N GLY A 267 9.39 23.76 10.72
CA GLY A 267 9.43 24.69 11.84
C GLY A 267 10.85 25.02 12.31
N VAL A 268 11.88 24.29 11.86
CA VAL A 268 13.27 24.73 12.06
C VAL A 268 13.57 25.86 11.07
N ASN A 269 13.87 27.04 11.61
CA ASN A 269 14.41 28.14 10.83
C ASN A 269 15.92 28.12 11.03
N GLU A 270 16.68 28.13 9.94
CA GLU A 270 18.16 28.08 9.96
C GLU A 270 18.77 29.22 10.77
N ASN A 271 18.03 30.31 10.98
CA ASN A 271 18.47 31.49 11.73
C ASN A 271 18.02 31.52 13.19
N LEU A 272 17.27 30.52 13.67
CA LEU A 272 16.75 30.50 15.05
C LEU A 272 17.43 29.42 15.87
N THR A 273 17.75 29.75 17.12
CA THR A 273 18.16 28.76 18.12
C THR A 273 17.02 27.77 18.40
N LEU A 274 17.34 26.60 18.96
CA LEU A 274 16.32 25.60 19.33
C LEU A 274 15.25 26.17 20.28
N GLU A 275 15.66 27.04 21.22
CA GLU A 275 14.76 27.71 22.17
C GLU A 275 13.84 28.71 21.49
N GLU A 276 14.36 29.53 20.57
CA GLU A 276 13.56 30.47 19.78
C GLU A 276 12.57 29.75 18.87
N THR A 277 13.00 28.63 18.31
CA THR A 277 12.15 27.78 17.46
C THR A 277 10.99 27.18 18.27
N ALA A 278 11.24 26.73 19.50
CA ALA A 278 10.19 26.25 20.41
C ALA A 278 9.21 27.37 20.79
N ARG A 279 9.72 28.60 20.99
CA ARG A 279 8.89 29.79 21.24
C ARG A 279 8.01 30.14 20.04
N ASP A 280 8.57 30.14 18.82
CA ASP A 280 7.82 30.41 17.58
C ASP A 280 6.70 29.37 17.37
N GLU A 281 6.98 28.07 17.55
CA GLU A 281 5.95 27.04 17.40
C GLU A 281 4.86 27.17 18.48
N SER A 282 5.24 27.46 19.73
CA SER A 282 4.26 27.74 20.78
C SER A 282 3.36 28.94 20.41
N GLU A 283 3.94 30.01 19.87
CA GLU A 283 3.19 31.18 19.39
C GLU A 283 2.30 30.84 18.19
N ARG A 284 2.78 30.04 17.24
CA ARG A 284 1.98 29.58 16.08
C ARG A 284 0.82 28.70 16.49
N LEU A 285 1.03 27.77 17.43
CA LEU A 285 -0.03 26.93 17.97
C LEU A 285 -1.06 27.79 18.73
N ALA A 286 -0.60 28.74 19.54
CA ALA A 286 -1.47 29.70 20.23
C ALA A 286 -2.27 30.55 19.23
N LYS A 287 -1.64 31.10 18.19
CA LYS A 287 -2.29 31.86 17.10
C LYS A 287 -3.28 31.00 16.33
N ALA A 288 -2.93 29.77 15.97
CA ALA A 288 -3.83 28.87 15.26
C ALA A 288 -5.05 28.47 16.12
N SER A 289 -4.84 28.25 17.42
CA SER A 289 -5.92 28.00 18.38
C SER A 289 -6.82 29.23 18.55
N ALA A 290 -6.21 30.42 18.69
CA ALA A 290 -6.91 31.69 18.79
C ALA A 290 -7.69 32.01 17.52
N GLN A 291 -7.11 31.82 16.34
CA GLN A 291 -7.79 31.99 15.04
C GLN A 291 -8.95 31.02 14.86
N LYS A 292 -8.78 29.74 15.23
CA LYS A 292 -9.90 28.77 15.22
C LYS A 292 -11.01 29.19 16.17
N SER A 293 -10.66 29.66 17.35
CA SER A 293 -11.61 30.15 18.36
C SER A 293 -12.31 31.41 17.87
N ALA A 294 -11.56 32.42 17.43
CA ALA A 294 -12.07 33.67 16.85
C ALA A 294 -12.96 33.38 15.66
N HIS A 295 -12.52 32.62 14.66
CA HIS A 295 -13.37 32.19 13.55
C HIS A 295 -14.66 31.51 14.04
N TYR A 296 -14.59 30.64 15.05
CA TYR A 296 -15.77 29.98 15.61
C TYR A 296 -16.72 30.94 16.35
N PHE A 297 -16.19 31.92 17.08
CA PHE A 297 -16.94 32.87 17.90
C PHE A 297 -17.39 34.11 17.13
N ASP A 298 -16.62 34.61 16.16
CA ASP A 298 -16.90 35.80 15.36
C ASP A 298 -17.92 35.54 14.24
N LEU A 299 -17.94 34.32 13.68
CA LEU A 299 -19.00 33.89 12.77
C LEU A 299 -20.38 33.86 13.44
N LYS A 300 -20.42 33.67 14.77
CA LYS A 300 -21.68 33.47 15.50
C LYS A 300 -22.53 34.76 15.59
N PRO A 301 -21.98 35.95 15.89
CA PRO A 301 -22.70 37.23 15.83
C PRO A 301 -22.90 37.77 14.41
N THR A 302 -21.92 37.58 13.52
CA THR A 302 -21.92 38.24 12.19
C THR A 302 -22.78 37.51 11.16
N ASP A 303 -22.81 36.17 11.20
CA ASP A 303 -23.62 35.34 10.29
C ASP A 303 -24.11 34.07 11.01
N TRP A 304 -25.13 34.26 11.86
CA TRP A 304 -25.77 33.18 12.60
C TRP A 304 -26.25 32.03 11.71
N ALA A 305 -26.71 32.33 10.49
CA ALA A 305 -27.22 31.32 9.56
C ALA A 305 -26.07 30.46 9.01
N ALA A 306 -24.97 31.06 8.57
CA ALA A 306 -23.79 30.34 8.12
C ALA A 306 -23.14 29.54 9.24
N TRP A 307 -23.05 30.10 10.46
CA TRP A 307 -22.56 29.38 11.63
C TRP A 307 -23.42 28.16 11.95
N LYS A 308 -24.76 28.32 11.99
CA LYS A 308 -25.69 27.21 12.24
C LYS A 308 -25.63 26.15 11.13
N ALA A 309 -25.47 26.55 9.87
CA ALA A 309 -25.29 25.63 8.75
C ALA A 309 -23.94 24.90 8.80
N ALA A 310 -22.85 25.58 9.16
CA ALA A 310 -21.54 24.98 9.38
C ALA A 310 -21.56 23.99 10.55
N ARG A 311 -22.22 24.38 11.67
CA ARG A 311 -22.42 23.52 12.84
C ARG A 311 -23.24 22.28 12.50
N ARG A 312 -24.36 22.43 11.78
CA ARG A 312 -25.16 21.29 11.28
C ARG A 312 -24.35 20.39 10.35
N ARG A 313 -23.52 20.94 9.47
CA ARG A 313 -22.62 20.13 8.60
C ARG A 313 -21.59 19.37 9.43
N TYR A 314 -21.04 19.99 10.47
CA TYR A 314 -20.10 19.35 11.38
C TYR A 314 -20.78 18.22 12.18
N GLU A 315 -21.91 18.51 12.82
CA GLU A 315 -22.71 17.53 13.57
C GLU A 315 -23.17 16.39 12.66
N ALA A 316 -23.71 16.68 11.47
CA ALA A 316 -24.10 15.67 10.52
C ALA A 316 -22.93 14.77 10.09
N LYS A 317 -21.71 15.30 9.91
CA LYS A 317 -20.52 14.47 9.61
C LYS A 317 -20.16 13.56 10.78
N HIS A 318 -20.16 14.09 12.00
CA HIS A 318 -19.81 13.33 13.20
C HIS A 318 -20.88 12.28 13.55
N GLU A 319 -22.15 12.68 13.56
CA GLU A 319 -23.30 11.81 13.80
C GLU A 319 -23.42 10.74 12.71
N HIS A 320 -23.20 11.08 11.43
CA HIS A 320 -23.20 10.09 10.36
C HIS A 320 -22.07 9.07 10.51
N GLY A 321 -20.86 9.51 10.87
CA GLY A 321 -19.73 8.62 11.11
C GLY A 321 -19.97 7.67 12.29
N GLU A 322 -20.50 8.19 13.40
CA GLU A 322 -20.84 7.38 14.57
C GLU A 322 -22.00 6.42 14.30
N LYS A 323 -23.05 6.90 13.63
CA LYS A 323 -24.20 6.08 13.20
C LYS A 323 -23.79 4.98 12.24
N LEU A 324 -22.89 5.25 11.29
CA LEU A 324 -22.33 4.23 10.40
C LEU A 324 -21.53 3.19 11.17
N ARG A 325 -20.65 3.61 12.10
CA ARG A 325 -19.88 2.68 12.95
C ARG A 325 -20.81 1.80 13.78
N SER A 326 -21.81 2.40 14.43
CA SER A 326 -22.81 1.67 15.22
C SER A 326 -23.64 0.71 14.35
N MET A 327 -24.06 1.15 13.16
CA MET A 327 -24.77 0.32 12.19
C MET A 327 -23.92 -0.88 11.74
N TYR A 328 -22.66 -0.68 11.35
CA TYR A 328 -21.77 -1.78 10.94
C TYR A 328 -21.46 -2.74 12.08
N ALA A 329 -21.25 -2.24 13.30
CA ALA A 329 -21.09 -3.07 14.48
C ALA A 329 -22.34 -3.92 14.76
N SER A 330 -23.54 -3.32 14.62
CA SER A 330 -24.82 -4.01 14.75
C SER A 330 -25.02 -5.09 13.68
N LYS A 331 -24.71 -4.79 12.42
CA LYS A 331 -24.74 -5.76 11.30
C LYS A 331 -23.78 -6.93 11.52
N ALA A 332 -22.54 -6.65 11.92
CA ALA A 332 -21.55 -7.66 12.22
C ALA A 332 -21.97 -8.54 13.41
N LYS A 333 -22.56 -7.94 14.45
CA LYS A 333 -23.14 -8.66 15.59
C LYS A 333 -24.30 -9.56 15.16
N ALA A 334 -25.25 -9.04 14.38
CA ALA A 334 -26.40 -9.81 13.88
C ALA A 334 -25.97 -11.02 13.04
N LYS A 335 -24.93 -10.87 12.20
CA LYS A 335 -24.36 -11.97 11.40
C LYS A 335 -23.68 -13.03 12.28
N ARG A 336 -22.92 -12.61 13.29
CA ARG A 336 -22.21 -13.50 14.24
C ARG A 336 -23.18 -14.30 15.10
N GLU A 337 -24.21 -13.63 15.63
CA GLU A 337 -25.30 -14.23 16.40
C GLU A 337 -26.28 -15.02 15.52
N ARG A 338 -26.08 -15.01 14.20
CA ARG A 338 -26.97 -15.67 13.22
C ARG A 338 -28.43 -15.24 13.36
N ARG A 339 -28.66 -13.99 13.80
CA ARG A 339 -30.00 -13.43 14.07
C ARG A 339 -30.92 -13.49 12.86
N PHE A 340 -30.35 -13.30 11.66
CA PHE A 340 -31.07 -13.43 10.39
C PHE A 340 -30.48 -14.60 9.59
N ALA A 341 -30.77 -15.84 10.00
CA ALA A 341 -30.26 -17.03 9.35
C ALA A 341 -31.32 -17.81 8.57
N CYS A 342 -30.91 -18.35 7.42
CA CYS A 342 -31.66 -19.35 6.67
C CYS A 342 -31.19 -20.74 7.08
N ASN A 343 -32.03 -21.46 7.83
CA ASN A 343 -31.71 -22.81 8.32
C ASN A 343 -31.56 -23.82 7.18
N THR A 344 -32.38 -23.72 6.13
CA THR A 344 -32.35 -24.64 4.96
C THR A 344 -31.02 -24.63 4.21
N ARG A 345 -30.31 -23.49 4.22
CA ARG A 345 -29.02 -23.32 3.52
C ARG A 345 -27.85 -23.05 4.47
N ASN A 346 -28.10 -23.02 5.77
CA ASN A 346 -27.13 -22.68 6.81
C ASN A 346 -26.38 -21.35 6.54
N LEU A 347 -27.08 -20.33 6.05
CA LEU A 347 -26.50 -19.02 5.73
C LEU A 347 -26.99 -17.95 6.72
N ALA A 348 -26.08 -17.16 7.28
CA ALA A 348 -26.40 -16.01 8.13
C ALA A 348 -26.21 -14.69 7.36
N PHE A 349 -27.18 -13.78 7.50
CA PHE A 349 -27.19 -12.47 6.89
C PHE A 349 -27.01 -11.38 7.95
N GLU A 350 -26.50 -10.23 7.53
CA GLU A 350 -26.33 -9.05 8.39
C GLU A 350 -27.65 -8.32 8.69
N GLU A 351 -28.67 -8.51 7.85
CA GLU A 351 -29.97 -7.85 7.96
C GLU A 351 -31.12 -8.75 7.50
N ASN A 352 -32.32 -8.52 8.04
CA ASN A 352 -33.53 -9.24 7.63
C ASN A 352 -33.88 -9.02 6.15
N GLY A 353 -33.67 -7.82 5.61
CA GLY A 353 -33.95 -7.52 4.20
C GLY A 353 -33.20 -8.45 3.24
N LEU A 354 -31.92 -8.75 3.53
CA LEU A 354 -31.12 -9.71 2.76
C LEU A 354 -31.63 -11.14 2.90
N LEU A 355 -32.10 -11.53 4.09
CA LEU A 355 -32.73 -12.84 4.32
C LEU A 355 -34.04 -12.97 3.51
N GLN A 356 -34.87 -11.94 3.49
CA GLN A 356 -36.10 -11.92 2.70
C GLN A 356 -35.80 -11.99 1.19
N MET A 357 -34.78 -11.25 0.72
CA MET A 357 -34.31 -11.37 -0.66
C MET A 357 -33.77 -12.78 -0.95
N HIS A 358 -33.06 -13.39 -0.01
CA HIS A 358 -32.59 -14.76 -0.13
C HIS A 358 -33.75 -15.74 -0.33
N TYR A 359 -34.83 -15.62 0.44
CA TYR A 359 -36.04 -16.46 0.30
C TYR A 359 -36.72 -16.32 -1.07
N LYS A 360 -36.63 -15.13 -1.68
CA LYS A 360 -37.19 -14.89 -3.02
C LYS A 360 -36.36 -15.54 -4.14
N THR A 361 -35.11 -15.90 -3.89
CA THR A 361 -34.25 -16.50 -4.94
C THR A 361 -34.74 -17.89 -5.36
N ASN A 362 -34.72 -18.18 -6.67
CA ASN A 362 -35.03 -19.52 -7.19
C ASN A 362 -34.10 -20.58 -6.60
N GLY A 363 -32.87 -20.21 -6.23
CA GLY A 363 -31.99 -21.10 -5.49
C GLY A 363 -32.63 -21.58 -4.18
N HIS A 364 -33.06 -20.66 -3.32
CA HIS A 364 -33.68 -21.01 -2.05
C HIS A 364 -34.95 -21.85 -2.27
N LYS A 365 -35.85 -21.38 -3.15
CA LYS A 365 -37.09 -22.10 -3.52
C LYS A 365 -36.81 -23.53 -3.98
N ASN A 366 -35.85 -23.73 -4.89
CA ASN A 366 -35.48 -25.06 -5.37
C ASN A 366 -34.94 -25.96 -4.24
N LYS A 367 -34.14 -25.40 -3.33
CA LYS A 367 -33.59 -26.18 -2.19
C LYS A 367 -34.69 -26.59 -1.21
N VAL A 368 -35.66 -25.71 -0.94
CA VAL A 368 -36.85 -26.03 -0.13
C VAL A 368 -37.70 -27.10 -0.81
N ALA A 369 -37.89 -26.99 -2.13
CA ALA A 369 -38.64 -27.95 -2.94
C ALA A 369 -37.89 -29.28 -3.20
N GLY A 370 -36.71 -29.49 -2.60
CA GLY A 370 -35.90 -30.70 -2.83
C GLY A 370 -35.33 -30.84 -4.24
N ILE A 371 -35.46 -29.83 -5.11
CA ILE A 371 -34.94 -29.86 -6.48
C ILE A 371 -33.40 -29.78 -6.39
N PRO A 372 -32.67 -30.81 -6.87
CA PRO A 372 -31.22 -30.79 -6.83
C PRO A 372 -30.70 -29.57 -7.61
N ARG A 373 -29.64 -28.95 -7.08
CA ARG A 373 -28.95 -27.90 -7.82
C ARG A 373 -28.52 -28.50 -9.16
N LYS A 374 -28.78 -27.79 -10.26
CA LYS A 374 -28.09 -28.10 -11.52
C LYS A 374 -26.60 -28.15 -11.21
N GLN A 375 -25.96 -29.26 -11.54
CA GLN A 375 -24.53 -29.46 -11.38
C GLN A 375 -23.82 -28.17 -11.83
N PRO A 376 -22.86 -27.65 -11.05
CA PRO A 376 -22.08 -26.51 -11.49
C PRO A 376 -21.54 -26.82 -12.88
N LYS A 377 -21.53 -25.82 -13.76
CA LYS A 377 -20.96 -25.99 -15.10
C LYS A 377 -19.54 -26.53 -14.94
N SER A 378 -19.16 -27.48 -15.79
CA SER A 378 -17.85 -28.13 -15.70
C SER A 378 -16.73 -27.10 -15.56
N MET A 379 -15.65 -27.46 -14.89
CA MET A 379 -14.49 -26.57 -14.73
C MET A 379 -14.00 -26.04 -16.10
N GLU A 380 -14.03 -26.91 -17.13
CA GLU A 380 -13.76 -26.58 -18.52
C GLU A 380 -14.65 -25.46 -19.08
N TYR A 381 -15.94 -25.45 -18.75
CA TYR A 381 -16.83 -24.38 -19.17
C TYR A 381 -16.39 -23.04 -18.57
N THR A 382 -16.05 -23.05 -17.28
CA THR A 382 -15.62 -21.83 -16.57
C THR A 382 -14.31 -21.31 -17.14
N GLU A 383 -13.37 -22.20 -17.42
CA GLU A 383 -12.11 -21.87 -18.04
C GLU A 383 -12.28 -21.35 -19.48
N ARG A 384 -13.12 -21.99 -20.28
CA ARG A 384 -13.48 -21.52 -21.64
C ARG A 384 -14.10 -20.14 -21.61
N SER A 385 -15.02 -19.89 -20.67
CA SER A 385 -15.62 -18.56 -20.47
C SER A 385 -14.57 -17.51 -20.10
N ARG A 386 -13.62 -17.85 -19.23
CA ARG A 386 -12.52 -16.96 -18.84
C ARG A 386 -11.57 -16.67 -20.01
N LYS A 387 -11.17 -17.71 -20.76
CA LYS A 387 -10.37 -17.59 -21.99
C LYS A 387 -11.08 -16.70 -23.03
N ASN A 388 -12.39 -16.88 -23.23
CA ASN A 388 -13.15 -16.03 -24.16
C ASN A 388 -13.18 -14.56 -23.74
N ARG A 389 -13.27 -14.25 -22.44
CA ARG A 389 -13.21 -12.87 -21.94
C ARG A 389 -11.82 -12.26 -22.13
N ALA A 390 -10.77 -13.00 -21.77
CA ALA A 390 -9.39 -12.56 -21.92
C ALA A 390 -9.04 -12.27 -23.39
N LEU A 391 -9.48 -13.14 -24.31
CA LEU A 391 -9.29 -12.96 -25.75
C LEU A 391 -10.28 -11.97 -26.40
N LYS A 392 -11.14 -11.30 -25.61
CA LYS A 392 -12.23 -10.44 -26.11
C LYS A 392 -13.04 -11.08 -27.26
N ARG A 393 -13.24 -12.40 -27.22
CA ARG A 393 -13.83 -13.19 -28.32
C ARG A 393 -15.31 -12.85 -28.58
N PHE A 394 -16.03 -12.46 -27.54
CA PHE A 394 -17.40 -11.95 -27.61
C PHE A 394 -17.44 -10.58 -26.94
N TYR A 395 -17.00 -9.56 -27.65
CA TYR A 395 -16.77 -8.23 -27.10
C TYR A 395 -17.72 -7.19 -27.67
N CYS A 396 -18.23 -6.33 -26.80
CA CYS A 396 -18.99 -5.15 -27.16
C CYS A 396 -18.06 -3.94 -27.09
N GLU A 397 -17.66 -3.42 -28.25
CA GLU A 397 -16.79 -2.25 -28.34
C GLU A 397 -17.41 -1.00 -27.70
N PHE A 398 -18.73 -0.86 -27.80
CA PHE A 398 -19.46 0.28 -27.28
C PHE A 398 -19.39 0.42 -25.75
N CYS A 399 -19.46 -0.70 -25.03
CA CYS A 399 -19.51 -0.73 -23.58
C CYS A 399 -18.21 -1.19 -22.92
N ASP A 400 -17.16 -1.44 -23.72
CA ASP A 400 -15.93 -2.18 -23.34
C ASP A 400 -16.26 -3.44 -22.53
N TYR A 401 -17.26 -4.20 -23.00
CA TYR A 401 -17.76 -5.37 -22.29
C TYR A 401 -17.36 -6.67 -22.97
N ALA A 402 -16.51 -7.46 -22.32
CA ALA A 402 -16.11 -8.80 -22.76
C ALA A 402 -17.00 -9.88 -22.15
N ALA A 403 -17.81 -10.55 -22.96
CA ALA A 403 -18.66 -11.65 -22.56
C ALA A 403 -17.93 -13.00 -22.66
N GLY A 404 -18.23 -13.92 -21.75
CA GLY A 404 -17.69 -15.29 -21.81
C GLY A 404 -18.35 -16.18 -22.87
N GLN A 405 -19.51 -15.75 -23.38
CA GLN A 405 -20.31 -16.47 -24.37
C GLN A 405 -21.03 -15.51 -25.31
N LYS A 406 -21.30 -15.97 -26.54
CA LYS A 406 -22.07 -15.23 -27.54
C LYS A 406 -23.46 -14.82 -27.04
N LEU A 407 -24.21 -15.75 -26.42
CA LEU A 407 -25.55 -15.46 -25.91
C LEU A 407 -25.55 -14.35 -24.84
N CYS A 408 -24.52 -14.28 -24.01
CA CYS A 408 -24.37 -13.21 -23.03
C CYS A 408 -24.08 -11.85 -23.67
N LEU A 409 -23.30 -11.82 -24.76
CA LEU A 409 -23.09 -10.61 -25.55
C LEU A 409 -24.40 -10.16 -26.22
N GLU A 410 -25.12 -11.08 -26.86
CA GLU A 410 -26.41 -10.78 -27.49
C GLU A 410 -27.43 -10.24 -26.47
N SER A 411 -27.51 -10.85 -25.28
CA SER A 411 -28.36 -10.36 -24.20
C SER A 411 -27.91 -9.00 -23.68
N HIS A 412 -26.61 -8.73 -23.60
CA HIS A 412 -26.07 -7.42 -23.23
C HIS A 412 -26.50 -6.36 -24.25
N CYS A 413 -26.32 -6.61 -25.54
CA CYS A 413 -26.68 -5.66 -26.61
C CYS A 413 -28.19 -5.38 -26.68
N ARG A 414 -29.04 -6.33 -26.25
CA ARG A 414 -30.50 -6.12 -26.17
C ARG A 414 -30.94 -5.33 -24.94
N SER A 415 -30.09 -5.17 -23.93
CA SER A 415 -30.45 -4.51 -22.67
C SER A 415 -30.75 -3.02 -22.84
N ALA A 416 -31.67 -2.48 -22.04
CA ALA A 416 -32.01 -1.05 -22.06
C ALA A 416 -30.80 -0.15 -21.76
N THR A 417 -29.91 -0.58 -20.87
CA THR A 417 -28.68 0.14 -20.52
C THR A 417 -27.74 0.25 -21.70
N HIS A 418 -27.54 -0.84 -22.46
CA HIS A 418 -26.73 -0.82 -23.67
C HIS A 418 -27.34 0.13 -24.71
N LYS A 419 -28.64 0.02 -25.00
CA LYS A 419 -29.33 0.88 -25.96
C LYS A 419 -29.24 2.37 -25.62
N LYS A 420 -29.36 2.71 -24.32
CA LYS A 420 -29.23 4.11 -23.84
C LYS A 420 -27.81 4.63 -24.06
N LYS A 421 -26.81 3.82 -23.71
CA LYS A 421 -25.40 4.15 -23.98
C LYS A 421 -25.18 4.32 -25.48
N GLU A 422 -25.67 3.38 -26.30
CA GLU A 422 -25.58 3.39 -27.77
C GLU A 422 -26.11 4.70 -28.38
N ALA A 423 -27.32 5.10 -27.99
CA ALA A 423 -27.93 6.35 -28.42
C ALA A 423 -27.09 7.57 -28.01
N ALA A 424 -26.53 7.59 -26.80
CA ALA A 424 -25.73 8.70 -26.30
C ALA A 424 -24.42 8.89 -27.10
N ALA A 425 -23.66 7.83 -27.40
CA ALA A 425 -22.45 8.04 -28.20
C ALA A 425 -22.73 8.25 -29.69
N LYS A 426 -23.85 7.73 -30.24
CA LYS A 426 -24.30 8.15 -31.59
C LYS A 426 -24.57 9.65 -31.64
N ALA A 427 -25.22 10.20 -30.61
CA ALA A 427 -25.42 11.65 -30.49
C ALA A 427 -24.10 12.43 -30.34
N ALA A 428 -23.08 11.83 -29.71
CA ALA A 428 -21.74 12.41 -29.57
C ALA A 428 -20.84 12.23 -30.82
N GLY A 429 -21.39 11.76 -31.96
CA GLY A 429 -20.63 11.61 -33.21
C GLY A 429 -19.66 10.42 -33.23
N TRP A 430 -19.82 9.44 -32.33
CA TRP A 430 -19.00 8.23 -32.34
C TRP A 430 -19.22 7.44 -33.63
N LYS A 431 -18.15 7.18 -34.37
CA LYS A 431 -18.16 6.30 -35.55
C LYS A 431 -17.55 4.96 -35.17
N PRO A 432 -18.21 3.83 -35.44
CA PRO A 432 -17.62 2.52 -35.19
C PRO A 432 -16.31 2.40 -35.98
N LYS A 433 -15.24 1.94 -35.32
CA LYS A 433 -14.05 1.50 -36.06
C LYS A 433 -14.50 0.37 -36.97
N ALA A 434 -14.13 0.43 -38.25
CA ALA A 434 -14.41 -0.63 -39.20
C ALA A 434 -13.66 -1.91 -38.77
N VAL A 435 -14.30 -2.74 -37.94
CA VAL A 435 -13.78 -4.04 -37.57
C VAL A 435 -14.04 -4.97 -38.74
N LEU A 436 -12.97 -5.55 -39.32
CA LEU A 436 -13.05 -6.62 -40.31
C LEU A 436 -14.00 -7.71 -39.80
N SER A 437 -15.18 -7.80 -40.43
CA SER A 437 -16.17 -8.83 -40.12
C SER A 437 -15.74 -10.18 -40.71
N THR A 438 -14.72 -10.81 -40.14
CA THR A 438 -14.36 -12.22 -40.42
C THR A 438 -15.23 -13.16 -39.56
N LEU A 439 -16.55 -13.09 -39.77
CA LEU A 439 -17.47 -14.16 -39.40
C LEU A 439 -18.15 -14.67 -40.67
N SER A 440 -17.33 -15.27 -41.55
CA SER A 440 -17.81 -16.12 -42.64
C SER A 440 -18.62 -17.27 -42.05
N SER A 441 -19.89 -17.31 -42.46
CA SER A 441 -20.80 -18.44 -42.30
C SER A 441 -20.16 -19.71 -42.85
N LYS A 442 -19.69 -20.62 -41.97
CA LYS A 442 -19.38 -21.98 -42.42
C LYS A 442 -20.65 -22.63 -42.96
N PRO A 443 -20.63 -23.23 -44.16
CA PRO A 443 -21.79 -23.92 -44.73
C PRO A 443 -22.16 -25.13 -43.87
N LYS A 444 -23.47 -25.39 -43.79
CA LYS A 444 -24.06 -26.58 -43.15
C LYS A 444 -23.42 -27.83 -43.75
N ARG A 445 -22.57 -28.52 -42.98
CA ARG A 445 -22.10 -29.87 -43.33
C ARG A 445 -23.25 -30.83 -43.09
N ALA A 446 -23.86 -31.32 -44.17
CA ALA A 446 -24.82 -32.42 -44.12
C ALA A 446 -24.11 -33.67 -43.58
N LEU A 447 -24.49 -34.11 -42.38
CA LEU A 447 -24.06 -35.39 -41.84
C LEU A 447 -24.98 -36.46 -42.42
N ARG A 448 -24.49 -37.18 -43.43
CA ARG A 448 -25.07 -38.44 -43.90
C ARG A 448 -24.67 -39.52 -42.90
N VAL A 449 -25.61 -39.98 -42.09
CA VAL A 449 -25.45 -41.16 -41.22
C VAL A 449 -25.69 -42.38 -42.09
N GLN A 450 -24.63 -43.11 -42.44
CA GLN A 450 -24.74 -44.51 -42.83
C GLN A 450 -24.56 -45.34 -41.56
N HIS A 451 -25.62 -46.04 -41.19
CA HIS A 451 -25.59 -47.14 -40.22
C HIS A 451 -25.05 -48.38 -40.93
N GLU A 452 -23.94 -48.93 -40.45
CA GLU A 452 -23.70 -50.37 -40.48
C GLU A 452 -23.37 -50.85 -39.07
N PRO A 453 -23.93 -51.99 -38.63
CA PRO A 453 -23.66 -52.56 -37.32
C PRO A 453 -22.59 -53.64 -37.42
N SER A 454 -21.69 -53.73 -36.44
CA SER A 454 -21.27 -55.02 -35.86
C SER A 454 -20.26 -54.90 -34.72
N PRO A 455 -20.18 -55.95 -33.88
CA PRO A 455 -19.95 -55.83 -32.46
C PRO A 455 -18.48 -56.06 -32.11
N LEU A 456 -18.09 -55.70 -30.89
CA LEU A 456 -17.15 -56.50 -30.10
C LEU A 456 -17.18 -56.03 -28.64
N ALA A 457 -17.40 -57.02 -27.77
CA ALA A 457 -17.45 -56.89 -26.34
C ALA A 457 -16.10 -56.42 -25.77
N PHE A 458 -16.14 -55.49 -24.81
CA PHE A 458 -15.02 -55.24 -23.92
C PHE A 458 -15.47 -55.39 -22.46
N LYS A 459 -14.79 -56.32 -21.79
CA LYS A 459 -14.87 -56.66 -20.37
C LYS A 459 -14.56 -55.43 -19.50
N ALA A 460 -15.35 -55.27 -18.44
CA ALA A 460 -15.09 -54.34 -17.35
C ALA A 460 -13.87 -54.80 -16.52
N PRO A 461 -12.96 -53.90 -16.13
CA PRO A 461 -12.02 -54.18 -15.06
C PRO A 461 -12.69 -53.96 -13.69
N SER A 462 -12.53 -54.96 -12.83
CA SER A 462 -12.94 -55.01 -11.44
C SER A 462 -12.24 -53.96 -10.58
N GLU A 463 -13.02 -53.25 -9.76
CA GLU A 463 -12.55 -52.38 -8.69
C GLU A 463 -11.88 -53.18 -7.55
N PRO A 464 -10.80 -52.67 -6.93
CA PRO A 464 -10.28 -53.22 -5.68
C PRO A 464 -11.09 -52.70 -4.47
N ARG A 465 -11.62 -53.66 -3.69
CA ARG A 465 -12.24 -53.43 -2.37
C ARG A 465 -11.19 -52.90 -1.38
N CYS A 466 -11.39 -51.69 -0.85
CA CYS A 466 -10.79 -51.26 0.40
C CYS A 466 -11.58 -51.86 1.59
N THR A 467 -10.94 -52.74 2.34
CA THR A 467 -11.40 -53.21 3.64
C THR A 467 -10.97 -52.23 4.73
N PHE A 468 -11.93 -51.74 5.52
CA PHE A 468 -11.67 -51.09 6.80
C PHE A 468 -11.64 -52.13 7.92
N PRO A 469 -10.69 -52.08 8.88
CA PRO A 469 -10.80 -52.87 10.09
C PRO A 469 -11.82 -52.27 11.05
N ARG A 470 -12.76 -53.10 11.48
CA ARG A 470 -13.64 -52.87 12.64
C ARG A 470 -12.79 -52.88 13.91
N THR A 471 -12.89 -51.82 14.71
CA THR A 471 -12.60 -51.86 16.14
C THR A 471 -13.90 -52.10 16.91
N SER A 472 -13.90 -53.06 17.83
CA SER A 472 -14.83 -53.24 18.95
C SER A 472 -14.23 -54.29 19.91
N PRO A 473 -14.62 -54.33 21.19
CA PRO A 473 -15.46 -53.41 21.95
C PRO A 473 -14.67 -52.34 22.71
#